data_AF-A0A958FDE2-F1
#
_entry.id   AF-A0A958FDE2-F1
#
_cell.length_a   1.000
_cell.length_b   1.000
_cell.length_c   1.000
_cell.angle_alpha   90.00
_cell.angle_beta   90.00
_cell.angle_gamma   90.00
#
_symmetry.space_group_name_H-M   'P 1'
#
loop_
_entity.id
_entity.type
_entity.pdbx_description
1 polymer ?
#
loop_
_entity_poly.entity_id
_entity_poly.type
_entity_poly.pdbx_seq_one_letter_code
_entity_poly.pdbx_strand_id
1 'polypeptide(L)'
;MFTEIHPQTGLGRVSLTIRDMARSLDYYVNHLGLQLHRQEGNRAHLGTGGPDLLVLEENPAATSPKRHTGLYHFALLLPTRRDLAALFRHLAEQQ
;
A
#
# COMPACT_ATOMS: atom_id res chain seq x y z
N MET A 1 -29.25 21.11 7.40
CA MET A 1 -29.22 19.68 7.78
C MET A 1 -27.76 19.25 7.80
N PHE A 2 -27.23 18.83 8.94
CA PHE A 2 -25.91 18.23 9.01
C PHE A 2 -26.06 16.74 8.73
N THR A 3 -25.44 16.27 7.65
CA THR A 3 -25.36 14.84 7.38
C THR A 3 -24.22 14.29 8.24
N GLU A 4 -24.54 13.60 9.32
CA GLU A 4 -23.54 12.86 10.08
C GLU A 4 -23.10 11.63 9.28
N ILE A 5 -21.81 11.34 9.35
CA ILE A 5 -21.24 10.12 8.79
C ILE A 5 -21.71 8.96 9.67
N HIS A 6 -22.14 7.87 9.05
CA HIS A 6 -22.65 6.69 9.76
C HIS A 6 -21.60 6.16 10.77
N PRO A 7 -21.97 5.80 12.01
CA PRO A 7 -21.01 5.41 13.05
C PRO A 7 -20.19 4.16 12.71
N GLN A 8 -20.62 3.36 11.72
CA GLN A 8 -19.88 2.19 11.23
C GLN A 8 -18.91 2.50 10.08
N THR A 9 -18.80 3.76 9.64
CA THR A 9 -17.84 4.15 8.61
C THR A 9 -16.42 4.07 9.18
N GLY A 10 -15.63 3.15 8.63
CA GLY A 10 -14.20 3.02 8.91
C GLY A 10 -13.34 3.30 7.68
N LEU A 11 -12.03 3.44 7.90
CA LEU A 11 -11.07 3.51 6.80
C LEU A 11 -10.98 2.16 6.09
N GLY A 12 -11.09 2.20 4.76
CA GLY A 12 -10.87 1.04 3.91
C GLY A 12 -9.40 0.89 3.49
N ARG A 13 -9.18 0.02 2.51
CA ARG A 13 -7.87 -0.17 1.86
C ARG A 13 -7.38 1.09 1.14
N VAL A 14 -6.07 1.24 1.05
CA VAL A 14 -5.43 2.26 0.22
C VAL A 14 -5.33 1.75 -1.21
N SER A 15 -5.63 2.58 -2.19
CA SER A 15 -5.40 2.26 -3.62
C SER A 15 -4.36 3.21 -4.21
N LEU A 16 -3.29 2.66 -4.78
CA LEU A 16 -2.22 3.41 -5.42
C LEU A 16 -2.23 3.17 -6.93
N THR A 17 -2.23 4.25 -7.71
CA THR A 17 -1.92 4.17 -9.13
C THR A 17 -0.41 4.05 -9.31
N ILE A 18 0.02 3.00 -9.98
CA ILE A 18 1.43 2.69 -10.23
C ILE A 18 1.70 2.60 -11.74
N ARG A 19 2.96 2.74 -12.15
CA ARG A 19 3.35 2.62 -13.57
C ARG A 19 3.75 1.20 -13.99
N ASP A 20 4.24 0.41 -13.04
CA ASP A 20 4.83 -0.90 -13.30
C ASP A 20 4.47 -1.84 -12.14
N MET A 21 3.66 -2.86 -12.45
CA MET A 21 3.16 -3.84 -11.50
C MET A 21 4.28 -4.73 -10.98
N ALA A 22 5.19 -5.18 -11.85
CA ALA A 22 6.27 -6.09 -11.45
C ALA A 22 7.20 -5.44 -10.43
N ARG A 23 7.66 -4.21 -10.71
CA ARG A 23 8.49 -3.42 -9.79
C ARG A 23 7.77 -3.13 -8.48
N SER A 24 6.47 -2.83 -8.54
CA SER A 24 5.71 -2.50 -7.33
C SER A 24 5.47 -3.74 -6.47
N LEU A 25 5.14 -4.88 -7.08
CA LEU A 25 5.01 -6.15 -6.37
C LEU A 25 6.33 -6.58 -5.74
N ASP A 26 7.45 -6.44 -6.44
CA ASP A 26 8.77 -6.73 -5.89
C ASP A 26 9.02 -5.93 -4.59
N TYR A 27 8.77 -4.62 -4.63
CA TYR A 27 8.91 -3.78 -3.43
C TYR A 27 7.96 -4.16 -2.30
N TYR A 28 6.65 -4.29 -2.59
CA TYR A 28 5.67 -4.49 -1.53
C TYR A 28 5.65 -5.94 -0.98
N VAL A 29 5.96 -6.93 -1.81
CA VAL A 29 5.98 -8.35 -1.43
C VAL A 29 7.37 -8.77 -0.95
N ASN A 30 8.40 -8.57 -1.76
CA ASN A 30 9.72 -9.14 -1.45
C ASN A 30 10.49 -8.29 -0.44
N HIS A 31 10.46 -6.95 -0.56
CA HIS A 31 11.19 -6.08 0.37
C HIS A 31 10.38 -5.74 1.64
N LEU A 32 9.09 -5.44 1.50
CA LEU A 32 8.24 -5.09 2.64
C LEU A 32 7.55 -6.29 3.31
N GLY A 33 7.41 -7.42 2.62
CA GLY A 33 6.81 -8.63 3.18
C GLY A 33 5.27 -8.65 3.18
N LEU A 34 4.59 -7.79 2.41
CA LEU A 34 3.14 -7.93 2.23
C LEU A 34 2.83 -9.18 1.41
N GLN A 35 1.67 -9.78 1.68
CA GLN A 35 1.19 -10.96 0.97
C GLN A 35 0.33 -10.53 -0.20
N LEU A 36 0.61 -11.07 -1.38
CA LEU A 36 -0.29 -10.97 -2.53
C LEU A 36 -1.52 -11.86 -2.27
N HIS A 37 -2.68 -11.25 -2.07
CA HIS A 37 -3.93 -11.99 -1.91
C HIS A 37 -4.47 -12.46 -3.26
N ARG A 38 -4.50 -11.57 -4.25
CA ARG A 38 -4.94 -11.84 -5.63
C ARG A 38 -4.43 -10.78 -6.59
N GLN A 39 -4.33 -11.16 -7.86
CA GLN A 39 -4.02 -10.27 -8.97
C GLN A 39 -5.03 -10.49 -10.11
N GLU A 40 -5.67 -9.41 -10.56
CA GLU A 40 -6.75 -9.42 -11.54
C GLU A 40 -6.50 -8.31 -12.57
N GLY A 41 -6.16 -8.68 -13.79
CA GLY A 41 -5.84 -7.72 -14.85
C GLY A 41 -4.70 -6.78 -14.44
N ASN A 42 -4.96 -5.47 -14.43
CA ASN A 42 -4.01 -4.44 -14.03
C ASN A 42 -4.05 -4.12 -12.53
N ARG A 43 -4.67 -4.97 -11.69
CA ARG A 43 -4.81 -4.74 -10.25
C ARG A 43 -4.20 -5.86 -9.43
N ALA A 44 -3.52 -5.49 -8.33
CA ALA A 44 -3.03 -6.43 -7.33
C ALA A 44 -3.50 -6.02 -5.94
N HIS A 45 -3.95 -6.98 -5.15
CA HIS A 45 -4.47 -6.80 -3.80
C HIS A 45 -3.51 -7.40 -2.78
N LEU A 46 -3.07 -6.59 -1.82
CA LEU A 46 -2.06 -6.98 -0.83
C LEU A 46 -2.54 -6.75 0.60
N GLY A 47 -2.04 -7.58 1.52
CA GLY A 47 -2.30 -7.46 2.95
C GLY A 47 -1.37 -8.35 3.78
N THR A 48 -1.83 -8.75 4.96
CA THR A 48 -1.06 -9.57 5.91
C THR A 48 -1.80 -10.86 6.30
N GLY A 49 -2.61 -11.40 5.38
CA GLY A 49 -3.46 -12.58 5.62
C GLY A 49 -4.87 -12.29 6.16
N GLY A 50 -5.23 -11.01 6.26
CA GLY A 50 -6.57 -10.53 6.64
C GLY A 50 -7.22 -9.73 5.52
N PRO A 51 -7.87 -8.58 5.81
CA PRO A 51 -8.42 -7.73 4.75
C PRO A 51 -7.31 -7.17 3.85
N ASP A 52 -7.69 -6.82 2.61
CA ASP A 52 -6.80 -6.05 1.72
C ASP A 52 -6.42 -4.72 2.40
N LEU A 53 -5.13 -4.43 2.53
CA LEU A 53 -4.61 -3.17 3.04
C LEU A 53 -4.23 -2.21 1.91
N LEU A 54 -3.70 -2.77 0.83
CA LEU A 54 -3.17 -2.03 -0.31
C LEU A 54 -3.67 -2.65 -1.61
N VAL A 55 -4.15 -1.80 -2.53
CA VAL A 55 -4.45 -2.15 -3.91
C VAL A 55 -3.51 -1.37 -4.81
N LEU A 56 -2.82 -2.08 -5.68
CA LEU A 56 -2.01 -1.50 -6.74
C LEU A 56 -2.82 -1.53 -8.02
N GLU A 57 -2.97 -0.39 -8.68
CA GLU A 57 -3.63 -0.28 -9.97
C GLU A 57 -2.65 0.26 -11.01
N GLU A 58 -2.28 -0.58 -11.96
CA GLU A 58 -1.32 -0.24 -12.98
C GLU A 58 -1.96 0.64 -14.07
N ASN A 59 -1.31 1.77 -14.31
CA ASN A 59 -1.53 2.66 -15.42
C ASN A 59 -0.15 3.13 -15.93
N PRO A 60 0.38 2.54 -17.01
CA PRO A 60 1.69 2.90 -17.54
C PRO A 60 1.80 4.38 -17.98
N ALA A 61 0.66 5.01 -18.32
CA ALA A 61 0.57 6.42 -18.69
C ALA A 61 0.42 7.36 -17.48
N ALA A 62 0.37 6.84 -16.24
CA ALA A 62 0.21 7.67 -15.05
C ALA A 62 1.37 8.65 -14.89
N THR A 63 1.06 9.92 -14.69
CA THR A 63 2.05 10.98 -14.46
C THR A 63 1.98 11.46 -13.02
N SER A 64 3.12 11.88 -12.47
CA SER A 64 3.14 12.45 -11.12
C SER A 64 2.42 13.80 -11.12
N PRO A 65 1.50 14.06 -10.16
CA PRO A 65 0.78 15.31 -10.12
C PRO A 65 1.73 16.48 -9.87
N LYS A 66 1.59 17.55 -10.68
CA LYS A 66 2.54 18.68 -10.68
C LYS A 66 2.27 19.74 -9.61
N ARG A 67 1.06 19.80 -9.05
CA ARG A 67 0.59 20.93 -8.21
C ARG A 67 -0.20 20.52 -6.96
N HIS A 68 -0.27 19.22 -6.65
CA HIS A 68 -0.85 18.72 -5.41
C HIS A 68 -0.12 17.44 -5.00
N THR A 69 -0.09 17.17 -3.70
CA THR A 69 0.62 16.01 -3.14
C THR A 69 -0.09 14.69 -3.44
N GLY A 70 -1.38 14.72 -3.82
CA GLY A 70 -2.18 13.51 -3.86
C GLY A 70 -2.31 12.93 -2.44
N LEU A 71 -2.13 11.61 -2.31
CA LEU A 71 -2.00 10.96 -1.00
C LEU A 71 -0.74 11.48 -0.29
N TYR A 72 -0.88 12.09 0.89
CA TYR A 72 0.26 12.64 1.64
C TYR A 72 1.18 11.54 2.19
N HIS A 73 0.64 10.61 2.97
CA HIS A 73 1.30 9.36 3.35
C HIS A 73 0.25 8.31 3.75
N PHE A 74 0.65 7.05 3.73
CA PHE A 74 0.00 5.99 4.48
C PHE A 74 1.07 5.28 5.30
N ALA A 75 0.68 4.70 6.43
CA ALA A 75 1.60 4.04 7.34
C ALA A 75 1.11 2.62 7.62
N LEU A 76 2.03 1.67 7.58
CA LEU A 76 1.80 0.31 8.06
C LEU A 76 2.25 0.24 9.51
N LEU A 77 1.30 0.01 10.42
CA LEU A 77 1.59 -0.12 11.84
C LEU A 77 2.17 -1.51 12.12
N LEU A 78 3.37 -1.54 12.70
CA LEU A 78 4.00 -2.78 13.15
C LEU A 78 3.65 -3.07 14.61
N PRO A 79 3.68 -4.36 15.03
CA PRO A 79 3.28 -4.74 16.40
C PRO A 79 4.16 -4.09 17.47
N THR A 80 5.46 -4.00 17.24
CA THR A 80 6.42 -3.42 18.19
C THR A 80 7.47 -2.53 17.53
N ARG A 81 8.13 -1.69 18.34
CA ARG A 81 9.31 -0.93 17.90
C ARG A 81 10.48 -1.83 17.47
N ARG A 82 10.58 -3.05 18.02
CA ARG A 82 11.62 -4.01 17.62
C ARG A 82 11.37 -4.54 16.22
N ASP A 83 10.11 -4.78 15.86
CA ASP A 83 9.73 -5.20 14.51
C ASP A 83 10.07 -4.10 13.50
N LEU A 84 9.84 -2.82 13.85
CA LEU A 84 10.28 -1.70 13.04
C LEU A 84 11.81 -1.67 12.84
N ALA A 85 12.58 -1.88 13.90
CA ALA A 85 14.04 -1.91 13.80
C ALA A 85 14.54 -3.09 12.94
N ALA A 86 13.88 -4.25 13.02
CA ALA A 86 14.19 -5.42 12.21
C ALA A 86 13.89 -5.15 10.72
N LEU A 87 12.70 -4.62 10.42
CA LEU A 87 12.32 -4.24 9.05
C LEU A 87 13.27 -3.17 8.49
N PHE A 88 13.59 -2.15 9.28
CA PHE A 88 14.50 -1.09 8.86
C PHE A 88 15.89 -1.64 8.50
N ARG A 89 16.43 -2.56 9.32
CA ARG A 89 17.70 -3.23 9.03
C ARG A 89 17.62 -4.04 7.74
N HIS A 90 16.57 -4.86 7.58
CA HIS A 90 16.36 -5.66 6.38
C HIS A 90 16.35 -4.78 5.12
N LEU A 91 15.59 -3.69 5.12
CA LEU A 91 15.51 -2.75 4.00
C LEU A 91 16.82 -1.99 3.74
N ALA A 92 17.67 -1.79 4.74
CA ALA A 92 18.98 -1.16 4.57
C ALA A 92 20.01 -2.12 3.97
N GLU A 93 19.87 -3.42 4.20
CA GLU A 93 20.76 -4.47 3.67
C GLU A 93 20.39 -4.92 2.25
N GLN A 94 19.16 -4.65 1.81
CA GLN A 94 18.65 -5.01 0.47
C GLN A 94 18.80 -3.89 -0.58
N GLN A 95 19.58 -2.83 -0.30
CA GLN A 95 19.86 -1.73 -1.24
C GLN A 95 21.12 -1.95 -2.05
#